data_AF-X1TKY9-F1
#
_entry.id   AF-X1TKY9-F1
#
_cell.length_a   1.000
_cell.length_b   1.000
_cell.length_c   1.000
_cell.angle_alpha   90.00
_cell.angle_beta   90.00
_cell.angle_gamma   90.00
#
_symmetry.space_group_name_H-M   'P 1'
#
loop_
_entity.id
_entity.type
_entity.pdbx_description
1 polymer ?
#
loop_
_entity_poly.entity_id
_entity_poly.type
_entity_poly.pdbx_seq_one_letter_code
_entity_poly.pdbx_strand_id
1 'polypeptide(L)'
;PGGLGHVNIVTSIIFAGMSGSAVADTAGPGYMNAEIMRKQGFSYPFSAAVTIASSTIGPIIPPSVPIVIYASMAGVSVGALFLAGIIPGLLMGIMMMILVYWISIRRRYPYDRRIDIGHILKTAKGSFLALLAPIILLGAIYSGIATPTEAAVLCVTYVFIIEVFVYRDITIKQVIRLMAETAIQLGSIMLICGAAFVFSWVMGFENIPVIITDAVLNMTNNLIIIFLGILAILLGLGCFMEGVSVMIIMLPVLLPLLIRFDVNLVH
;
A
#
# COMPACT_ATOMS: atom_id res chain seq x y z
N PRO A 1 0.86 -25.95 7.04
CA PRO A 1 0.45 -25.49 8.38
C PRO A 1 0.09 -24.00 8.31
N GLY A 2 -0.94 -23.52 9.03
CA GLY A 2 -1.28 -22.09 9.02
C GLY A 2 -2.03 -21.61 7.77
N GLY A 3 -2.81 -22.47 7.11
CA GLY A 3 -3.46 -22.19 5.82
C GLY A 3 -4.22 -20.87 5.77
N LEU A 4 -5.05 -20.58 6.78
CA LEU A 4 -5.80 -19.32 6.86
C LEU A 4 -4.91 -18.08 7.00
N GLY A 5 -3.74 -18.20 7.64
CA GLY A 5 -2.76 -17.10 7.71
C GLY A 5 -2.13 -16.82 6.34
N HIS A 6 -1.87 -17.85 5.54
CA HIS A 6 -1.42 -17.67 4.16
C HIS A 6 -2.51 -17.05 3.28
N VAL A 7 -3.76 -17.51 3.42
CA VAL A 7 -4.91 -16.90 2.71
C VAL A 7 -5.01 -15.42 3.06
N ASN A 8 -4.89 -15.06 4.34
CA ASN A 8 -4.93 -13.67 4.77
C ASN A 8 -3.85 -12.81 4.09
N ILE A 9 -2.60 -13.29 4.05
CA ILE A 9 -1.50 -12.58 3.37
C ILE A 9 -1.76 -12.45 1.86
N VAL A 10 -2.19 -13.52 1.19
CA VAL A 10 -2.49 -13.50 -0.25
C VAL A 10 -3.65 -12.54 -0.54
N THR A 11 -4.70 -12.55 0.29
CA THR A 11 -5.80 -11.60 0.19
C THR A 11 -5.28 -10.17 0.34
N SER A 12 -4.45 -9.88 1.34
CA SER A 12 -3.83 -8.55 1.48
C SER A 12 -3.00 -8.16 0.26
N ILE A 13 -2.23 -9.07 -0.35
CA ILE A 13 -1.45 -8.78 -1.56
C ILE A 13 -2.35 -8.38 -2.75
N ILE A 14 -3.46 -9.10 -2.94
CA ILE A 14 -4.40 -8.82 -4.04
C ILE A 14 -5.15 -7.52 -3.79
N PHE A 15 -5.62 -7.29 -2.55
CA PHE A 15 -6.38 -6.10 -2.19
C PHE A 15 -5.52 -4.85 -2.01
N ALA A 16 -4.24 -5.01 -1.69
CA ALA A 16 -3.24 -3.95 -1.68
C ALA A 16 -3.24 -3.21 -3.03
N GLY A 17 -3.21 -3.97 -4.12
CA GLY A 17 -3.32 -3.44 -5.48
C GLY A 17 -4.72 -2.94 -5.87
N MET A 18 -5.67 -2.82 -4.96
CA MET A 18 -6.95 -2.15 -5.22
C MET A 18 -7.18 -0.98 -4.28
N SER A 19 -6.88 -1.14 -2.99
CA SER A 19 -7.09 -0.09 -1.99
C SER A 19 -5.91 0.88 -1.90
N GLY A 20 -4.69 0.41 -2.18
CA GLY A 20 -3.45 1.17 -2.01
C GLY A 20 -3.23 1.70 -0.58
N SER A 21 -3.94 1.15 0.41
CA SER A 21 -4.05 1.71 1.77
C SER A 21 -4.10 0.60 2.83
N ALA A 22 -3.11 0.63 3.75
CA ALA A 22 -3.05 -0.32 4.86
C ALA A 22 -4.29 -0.22 5.77
N VAL A 23 -4.84 0.98 5.96
CA VAL A 23 -6.00 1.19 6.82
C VAL A 23 -7.25 0.59 6.17
N ALA A 24 -7.44 0.79 4.86
CA ALA A 24 -8.56 0.24 4.12
C ALA A 24 -8.49 -1.30 4.07
N ASP A 25 -7.30 -1.86 3.79
CA ASP A 25 -7.09 -3.31 3.76
C ASP A 25 -7.36 -3.96 5.12
N THR A 26 -6.92 -3.32 6.20
CA THR A 26 -7.14 -3.81 7.57
C THR A 26 -8.63 -3.78 7.93
N ALA A 27 -9.31 -2.67 7.62
CA ALA A 27 -10.71 -2.46 8.00
C ALA A 27 -11.71 -3.30 7.19
N GLY A 28 -11.40 -3.59 5.93
CA GLY A 28 -12.25 -4.37 5.04
C GLY A 28 -11.93 -5.88 5.09
N PRO A 29 -11.20 -6.40 4.08
CA PRO A 29 -10.94 -7.84 3.96
C PRO A 29 -10.09 -8.40 5.11
N GLY A 30 -9.17 -7.60 5.66
CA GLY A 30 -8.31 -8.00 6.77
C GLY A 30 -9.07 -8.35 8.05
N TYR A 31 -10.07 -7.53 8.41
CA TYR A 31 -10.93 -7.76 9.57
C TYR A 31 -11.75 -9.05 9.42
N MET A 32 -12.32 -9.26 8.22
CA MET A 32 -13.05 -10.48 7.90
C MET A 32 -12.15 -11.72 8.02
N ASN A 33 -10.93 -11.67 7.48
CA ASN A 33 -9.96 -12.77 7.57
C ASN A 33 -9.55 -13.06 9.02
N ALA A 34 -9.28 -12.03 9.81
CA ALA A 34 -8.94 -12.18 11.23
C ALA A 34 -10.06 -12.91 12.00
N GLU A 35 -11.31 -12.56 11.73
CA GLU A 35 -12.48 -13.16 12.38
C GLU A 35 -12.70 -14.61 11.94
N ILE A 36 -12.48 -14.94 10.66
CA ILE A 36 -12.50 -16.32 10.16
C ILE A 36 -11.41 -17.15 10.84
N MET A 37 -10.17 -16.65 10.89
CA MET A 37 -9.06 -17.30 11.59
C MET A 37 -9.42 -17.59 13.05
N ARG A 38 -10.01 -16.61 13.75
CA ARG A 38 -10.44 -16.74 15.15
C ARG A 38 -11.50 -17.84 15.31
N LYS A 39 -12.54 -17.85 14.48
CA LYS A 39 -13.60 -18.87 14.50
C LYS A 39 -13.08 -20.28 14.21
N GLN A 40 -12.02 -20.37 13.41
CA GLN A 40 -11.34 -21.62 13.06
C GLN A 40 -10.29 -22.07 14.09
N GLY A 41 -10.15 -21.39 15.22
CA GLY A 41 -9.28 -21.82 16.33
C GLY A 41 -7.87 -21.22 16.35
N PHE A 42 -7.59 -20.19 15.54
CA PHE A 42 -6.39 -19.38 15.71
C PHE A 42 -6.56 -18.43 16.89
N SER A 43 -5.49 -18.18 17.64
CA SER A 43 -5.54 -17.25 18.79
C SER A 43 -5.76 -15.82 18.31
N TYR A 44 -6.61 -15.06 19.00
CA TYR A 44 -6.90 -13.66 18.66
C TYR A 44 -5.65 -12.78 18.44
N PRO A 45 -4.60 -12.82 19.30
CA PRO A 45 -3.40 -12.00 19.09
C PRO A 45 -2.66 -12.34 17.79
N PHE A 46 -2.67 -13.61 17.38
CA PHE A 46 -2.02 -14.04 16.13
C PHE A 46 -2.83 -13.62 14.91
N SER A 47 -4.15 -13.83 14.93
CA SER A 47 -5.03 -13.41 13.83
C SER A 47 -4.93 -11.90 13.59
N ALA A 48 -4.97 -11.10 14.67
CA ALA A 48 -4.80 -9.65 14.59
C ALA A 48 -3.41 -9.26 14.07
N ALA A 49 -2.34 -9.86 14.61
CA ALA A 49 -0.98 -9.56 14.20
C ALA A 49 -0.71 -9.86 12.71
N VAL A 50 -1.19 -11.01 12.20
CA VAL A 50 -1.03 -11.37 10.79
C VAL A 50 -1.77 -10.37 9.90
N THR A 51 -3.02 -10.05 10.23
CA THR A 51 -3.80 -9.06 9.46
C THR A 51 -3.14 -7.69 9.43
N ILE A 52 -2.75 -7.16 10.59
CA ILE A 52 -2.15 -5.81 10.67
C ILE A 52 -0.83 -5.79 9.89
N ALA A 53 0.00 -6.81 10.06
CA ALA A 53 1.28 -6.91 9.35
C ALA A 53 1.06 -7.04 7.83
N SER A 54 0.18 -7.92 7.36
CA SER A 54 -0.03 -8.12 5.93
C SER A 54 -0.66 -6.91 5.25
N SER A 55 -1.49 -6.13 5.96
CA SER A 55 -2.04 -4.88 5.43
C SER A 55 -0.97 -3.80 5.21
N THR A 56 0.21 -3.88 5.84
CA THR A 56 1.33 -2.96 5.52
C THR A 56 1.92 -3.17 4.13
N ILE A 57 1.55 -4.25 3.43
CA ILE A 57 1.86 -4.48 2.02
C ILE A 57 1.06 -3.52 1.13
N GLY A 58 -0.11 -3.07 1.58
CA GLY A 58 -1.02 -2.13 0.90
C GLY A 58 -0.31 -0.93 0.27
N PRO A 59 0.42 -0.13 1.07
CA PRO A 59 1.21 1.00 0.59
C PRO A 59 2.35 0.67 -0.38
N ILE A 60 2.77 -0.59 -0.49
CA ILE A 60 3.97 -0.99 -1.27
C ILE A 60 3.58 -1.62 -2.60
N ILE A 61 2.57 -2.49 -2.62
CA ILE A 61 2.14 -3.15 -3.86
C ILE A 61 1.27 -2.19 -4.68
N PRO A 62 1.54 -2.02 -5.99
CA PRO A 62 0.78 -1.11 -6.83
C PRO A 62 -0.62 -1.62 -7.18
N PRO A 63 -1.55 -0.70 -7.50
CA PRO A 63 -1.56 0.74 -7.23
C PRO A 63 -1.49 1.11 -5.74
N SER A 64 -0.78 2.18 -5.40
CA SER A 64 -0.60 2.65 -4.02
C SER A 64 -0.73 4.17 -3.93
N VAL A 65 -1.53 4.65 -2.97
CA VAL A 65 -1.74 6.09 -2.74
C VAL A 65 -0.45 6.79 -2.35
N PRO A 66 0.35 6.30 -1.36
CA PRO A 66 1.65 6.88 -1.06
C PRO A 66 2.60 6.96 -2.25
N ILE A 67 2.64 5.93 -3.11
CA ILE A 67 3.51 5.95 -4.30
C ILE A 67 3.09 7.06 -5.27
N VAL A 68 1.80 7.25 -5.49
CA VAL A 68 1.30 8.33 -6.38
C VAL A 68 1.65 9.70 -5.81
N ILE A 69 1.52 9.90 -4.50
CA ILE A 69 1.89 11.16 -3.83
C ILE A 69 3.39 11.42 -3.97
N TYR A 70 4.23 10.43 -3.64
CA TYR A 70 5.67 10.53 -3.81
C TYR A 70 6.05 10.86 -5.25
N ALA A 71 5.48 10.15 -6.23
CA ALA A 71 5.74 10.36 -7.65
C ALA A 71 5.41 11.80 -8.09
N SER A 72 4.27 12.32 -7.63
CA SER A 72 3.84 13.69 -7.92
C SER A 72 4.76 14.74 -7.30
N MET A 73 5.29 14.50 -6.09
CA MET A 73 6.17 15.45 -5.39
C MET A 73 7.62 15.39 -5.90
N ALA A 74 8.11 14.19 -6.18
CA ALA A 74 9.48 13.95 -6.66
C ALA A 74 9.62 14.12 -8.19
N GLY A 75 8.51 14.28 -8.91
CA GLY A 75 8.51 14.48 -10.37
C GLY A 75 8.95 13.24 -11.15
N VAL A 76 8.74 12.04 -10.59
CA VAL A 76 9.16 10.76 -11.19
C VAL A 76 7.95 9.99 -11.72
N SER A 77 8.20 9.03 -12.61
CA SER A 77 7.12 8.24 -13.22
C SER A 77 6.42 7.33 -12.20
N VAL A 78 5.09 7.51 -12.08
CA VAL A 78 4.21 6.64 -11.29
C VAL A 78 4.33 5.18 -11.75
N GLY A 79 4.35 4.94 -13.06
CA GLY A 79 4.44 3.59 -13.63
C GLY A 79 5.76 2.89 -13.28
N ALA A 80 6.88 3.64 -13.26
CA ALA A 80 8.19 3.11 -12.88
C ALA A 80 8.22 2.73 -11.39
N LEU A 81 7.69 3.58 -10.51
CA LEU A 81 7.58 3.28 -9.09
C LEU A 81 6.62 2.12 -8.81
N PHE A 82 5.56 1.99 -9.60
CA PHE A 82 4.68 0.83 -9.52
C PHE A 82 5.48 -0.44 -9.82
N LEU A 83 6.22 -0.49 -10.93
CA LEU A 83 7.06 -1.66 -11.22
C LEU A 83 8.10 -1.92 -10.13
N ALA A 84 8.72 -0.88 -9.59
CA ALA A 84 9.69 -0.98 -8.50
C ALA A 84 9.08 -1.54 -7.20
N GLY A 85 7.80 -1.26 -6.91
CA GLY A 85 7.10 -1.72 -5.70
C GLY A 85 6.69 -3.19 -5.70
N ILE A 86 6.61 -3.84 -6.87
CA ILE A 86 6.16 -5.25 -6.98
C ILE A 86 7.12 -6.19 -6.23
N ILE A 87 8.42 -6.09 -6.52
CA ILE A 87 9.45 -6.95 -5.94
C ILE A 87 9.48 -6.84 -4.41
N PRO A 88 9.64 -5.64 -3.79
CA PRO A 88 9.66 -5.52 -2.34
C PRO A 88 8.34 -5.94 -1.70
N GLY A 89 7.19 -5.64 -2.32
CA GLY A 89 5.89 -6.06 -1.81
C GLY A 89 5.70 -7.57 -1.79
N LEU A 90 6.09 -8.27 -2.87
CA LEU A 90 6.07 -9.74 -2.91
C LEU A 90 7.06 -10.34 -1.92
N LEU A 91 8.24 -9.73 -1.76
CA LEU A 91 9.24 -10.19 -0.79
C LEU A 91 8.73 -10.07 0.65
N MET A 92 8.08 -8.95 0.99
CA MET A 92 7.38 -8.79 2.28
C MET A 92 6.34 -9.90 2.49
N GLY A 93 5.51 -10.16 1.48
CA GLY A 93 4.51 -11.23 1.51
C GLY A 93 5.12 -12.60 1.77
N ILE A 94 6.17 -12.97 1.02
CA ILE A 94 6.88 -14.25 1.17
C ILE A 94 7.50 -14.37 2.57
N MET A 95 8.15 -13.31 3.07
CA MET A 95 8.73 -13.30 4.42
C MET A 95 7.67 -13.51 5.50
N MET A 96 6.51 -12.85 5.37
CA MET A 96 5.38 -13.05 6.30
C MET A 96 4.83 -14.48 6.20
N MET A 97 4.74 -15.06 5.00
CA MET A 97 4.30 -16.45 4.81
C MET A 97 5.24 -17.44 5.49
N ILE A 98 6.55 -17.26 5.37
CA ILE A 98 7.55 -18.09 6.06
C ILE A 98 7.35 -18.00 7.58
N LEU A 99 7.13 -16.79 8.11
CA LEU A 99 6.91 -16.56 9.52
C LEU A 99 5.60 -17.18 10.03
N VAL A 100 4.51 -17.06 9.27
CA VAL A 100 3.22 -17.71 9.55
C VAL A 100 3.38 -19.23 9.59
N TYR A 101 4.09 -19.81 8.63
CA TYR A 101 4.36 -21.25 8.60
C TYR A 101 5.11 -21.71 9.87
N TRP A 102 6.19 -21.01 10.22
CA TRP A 102 7.03 -21.34 11.37
C TRP A 102 6.26 -21.22 12.70
N ILE A 103 5.53 -20.13 12.91
CA ILE A 103 4.72 -19.91 14.12
C ILE A 103 3.58 -20.92 14.20
N SER A 104 2.95 -21.26 13.07
CA SER A 104 1.84 -22.21 13.04
C SER A 104 2.26 -23.62 13.42
N ILE A 105 3.49 -24.04 13.08
CA ILE A 105 4.06 -25.30 13.54
C ILE A 105 4.32 -25.24 15.05
N ARG A 106 4.97 -24.19 15.54
CA ARG A 106 5.28 -24.05 16.98
C ARG A 106 4.03 -24.02 17.86
N ARG A 107 2.98 -23.33 17.42
CA ARG A 107 1.72 -23.16 18.17
C ARG A 107 0.67 -24.23 17.87
N ARG A 108 0.96 -25.17 16.97
CA ARG A 108 0.07 -26.28 16.57
C ARG A 108 -1.33 -25.78 16.18
N TYR A 109 -1.40 -24.73 15.37
CA TYR A 109 -2.70 -24.23 14.88
C TYR A 109 -3.44 -25.29 14.05
N PRO A 110 -4.78 -25.28 14.07
CA PRO A 110 -5.60 -26.27 13.39
C PRO A 110 -5.33 -26.30 11.88
N TYR A 111 -5.39 -27.51 11.33
CA TYR A 111 -5.30 -27.75 9.89
C TYR A 111 -6.70 -27.75 9.30
N ASP A 112 -6.93 -26.87 8.33
CA ASP A 112 -8.19 -26.84 7.60
C ASP A 112 -8.32 -28.09 6.69
N ARG A 113 -9.57 -28.51 6.43
CA ARG A 113 -9.87 -29.75 5.68
C ARG A 113 -9.44 -29.67 4.21
N ARG A 114 -9.37 -30.85 3.57
CA ARG A 114 -9.04 -31.03 2.15
C ARG A 114 -9.80 -30.03 1.27
N ILE A 115 -9.04 -29.38 0.39
CA ILE A 115 -9.54 -28.44 -0.61
C ILE A 115 -10.40 -29.19 -1.63
N ASP A 116 -11.63 -28.75 -1.82
CA ASP A 116 -12.46 -29.16 -2.95
C ASP A 116 -12.13 -28.26 -4.16
N ILE A 117 -11.37 -28.82 -5.10
CA ILE A 117 -10.95 -28.13 -6.33
C ILE A 117 -12.18 -27.72 -7.17
N GLY A 118 -13.27 -28.50 -7.12
CA GLY A 118 -14.51 -28.16 -7.80
C GLY A 118 -15.16 -26.89 -7.22
N HIS A 119 -15.10 -26.73 -5.90
CA HIS A 119 -15.59 -25.53 -5.23
C HIS A 119 -14.72 -24.30 -5.56
N ILE A 120 -13.38 -24.45 -5.60
CA ILE A 120 -12.47 -23.37 -6.02
C ILE A 120 -12.81 -22.87 -7.42
N LEU A 121 -12.93 -23.76 -8.40
CA LEU A 121 -13.21 -23.37 -9.79
C LEU A 121 -14.57 -22.69 -9.94
N LYS A 122 -15.58 -23.14 -9.18
CA LYS A 122 -16.91 -22.52 -9.19
C LYS A 122 -16.86 -21.10 -8.62
N THR A 123 -16.19 -20.91 -7.48
CA THR A 123 -16.04 -19.60 -6.84
C THR A 123 -15.17 -18.66 -7.68
N ALA A 124 -14.07 -19.15 -8.25
CA ALA A 124 -13.20 -18.38 -9.14
C ALA A 124 -13.93 -17.89 -10.39
N LYS A 125 -14.81 -18.72 -10.99
CA LYS A 125 -15.67 -18.30 -12.10
C LYS A 125 -16.68 -17.23 -11.67
N GLY A 126 -17.25 -17.35 -10.46
CA GLY A 126 -18.16 -16.36 -9.90
C GLY A 126 -17.51 -15.00 -9.68
N SER A 127 -16.27 -14.97 -9.22
CA SER A 127 -15.50 -13.74 -8.95
C SER A 127 -14.59 -13.28 -10.09
N PHE A 128 -14.67 -13.94 -11.27
CA PHE A 128 -13.76 -13.68 -12.38
C PHE A 128 -13.82 -12.23 -12.86
N LEU A 129 -15.01 -11.64 -12.92
CA LEU A 129 -15.21 -10.25 -13.34
C LEU A 129 -14.60 -9.27 -12.34
N ALA A 130 -14.74 -9.51 -11.03
CA ALA A 130 -14.10 -8.67 -10.02
C ALA A 130 -12.55 -8.72 -10.12
N LEU A 131 -11.99 -9.89 -10.40
CA LEU A 131 -10.53 -10.09 -10.55
C LEU A 131 -9.94 -9.44 -11.81
N LEU A 132 -10.75 -9.03 -12.77
CA LEU A 132 -10.28 -8.28 -13.94
C LEU A 132 -9.97 -6.81 -13.61
N ALA A 133 -10.49 -6.25 -12.51
CA ALA A 133 -10.28 -4.84 -12.19
C ALA A 133 -8.79 -4.47 -12.03
N PRO A 134 -7.97 -5.19 -11.22
CA PRO A 134 -6.53 -4.94 -11.15
C PRO A 134 -5.81 -5.11 -12.50
N ILE A 135 -6.26 -6.07 -13.33
CA ILE A 135 -5.67 -6.34 -14.64
C ILE A 135 -5.96 -5.19 -15.61
N ILE A 136 -7.18 -4.65 -15.61
CA ILE A 136 -7.56 -3.50 -16.42
C ILE A 136 -6.74 -2.28 -16.01
N LEU A 137 -6.63 -2.03 -14.71
CA LEU A 137 -5.90 -0.88 -14.19
C LEU A 137 -4.41 -0.96 -14.52
N LEU A 138 -3.74 -2.05 -14.12
CA LEU A 138 -2.30 -2.22 -14.36
C LEU A 138 -2.00 -2.40 -15.85
N GLY A 139 -2.85 -3.11 -16.57
CA GLY A 139 -2.73 -3.29 -18.01
C GLY A 139 -2.80 -1.97 -18.77
N ALA A 140 -3.73 -1.07 -18.41
CA ALA A 140 -3.85 0.25 -19.03
C ALA A 140 -2.64 1.14 -18.75
N ILE A 141 -2.10 1.09 -17.53
CA ILE A 141 -0.90 1.86 -17.14
C ILE A 141 0.35 1.31 -17.83
N TYR A 142 0.59 0.00 -17.78
CA TYR A 142 1.82 -0.62 -18.27
C TYR A 142 1.88 -0.72 -19.80
N SER A 143 0.73 -0.81 -20.47
CA SER A 143 0.68 -0.73 -21.94
C SER A 143 0.88 0.69 -22.47
N GLY A 144 0.85 1.70 -21.61
CA GLY A 144 0.94 3.11 -21.99
C GLY A 144 -0.29 3.62 -22.75
N ILE A 145 -1.37 2.84 -22.82
CA ILE A 145 -2.62 3.24 -23.47
C ILE A 145 -3.30 4.38 -22.71
N ALA A 146 -3.16 4.38 -21.37
CA ALA A 146 -3.77 5.36 -20.50
C ALA A 146 -2.78 5.81 -19.41
N THR A 147 -2.87 7.08 -19.03
CA THR A 147 -2.20 7.60 -17.84
C THR A 147 -2.80 7.00 -16.56
N PRO A 148 -2.10 7.04 -15.40
CA PRO A 148 -2.64 6.50 -14.14
C PRO A 148 -4.02 7.06 -13.77
N THR A 149 -4.27 8.34 -14.08
CA THR A 149 -5.55 9.00 -13.85
C THR A 149 -6.65 8.48 -14.77
N GLU A 150 -6.36 8.27 -16.05
CA GLU A 150 -7.33 7.70 -17.00
C GLU A 150 -7.60 6.22 -16.72
N ALA A 151 -6.56 5.46 -16.37
CA ALA A 151 -6.67 4.06 -15.98
C ALA A 151 -7.53 3.89 -14.72
N ALA A 152 -7.40 4.80 -13.75
CA ALA A 152 -8.26 4.81 -12.56
C ALA A 152 -9.74 5.06 -12.92
N VAL A 153 -10.04 6.01 -13.81
CA VAL A 153 -11.42 6.27 -14.28
C VAL A 153 -12.01 5.04 -14.98
N LEU A 154 -11.23 4.38 -15.84
CA LEU A 154 -11.65 3.15 -16.51
C LEU A 154 -11.96 2.03 -15.50
N CYS A 155 -11.06 1.82 -14.54
CA CYS A 155 -11.21 0.81 -13.50
C CYS A 155 -12.42 1.08 -12.59
N VAL A 156 -12.61 2.31 -12.10
CA VAL A 156 -13.75 2.66 -11.26
C VAL A 156 -15.07 2.51 -12.02
N THR A 157 -15.10 2.93 -13.28
CA THR A 157 -16.28 2.77 -14.15
C THR A 157 -16.63 1.29 -14.33
N TYR A 158 -15.63 0.47 -14.61
CA TYR A 158 -15.78 -0.99 -14.74
C TYR A 158 -16.33 -1.63 -13.46
N VAL A 159 -15.73 -1.33 -12.32
CA VAL A 159 -16.15 -1.84 -11.00
C VAL A 159 -17.58 -1.39 -10.68
N PHE A 160 -17.92 -0.11 -10.92
CA PHE A 160 -19.27 0.41 -10.73
C PHE A 160 -20.30 -0.37 -11.56
N ILE A 161 -20.01 -0.63 -12.84
CA ILE A 161 -20.93 -1.37 -13.71
C ILE A 161 -21.16 -2.79 -13.18
N ILE A 162 -20.09 -3.47 -12.76
CA ILE A 162 -20.18 -4.84 -12.27
C ILE A 162 -20.91 -4.94 -10.94
N GLU A 163 -20.55 -4.10 -9.97
CA GLU A 163 -21.15 -4.12 -8.63
C GLU A 163 -22.64 -3.74 -8.66
N VAL A 164 -23.03 -2.77 -9.49
CA VAL A 164 -24.42 -2.29 -9.54
C VAL A 164 -25.29 -3.17 -10.44
N PHE A 165 -24.81 -3.55 -11.63
CA PHE A 165 -25.65 -4.22 -12.63
C PHE A 165 -25.49 -5.73 -12.68
N VAL A 166 -24.29 -6.26 -12.42
CA VAL A 166 -23.99 -7.69 -12.55
C VAL A 166 -24.18 -8.41 -11.22
N TYR A 167 -23.41 -8.04 -10.19
CA TYR A 167 -23.51 -8.65 -8.86
C TYR A 167 -24.70 -8.11 -8.07
N ARG A 168 -25.07 -6.83 -8.29
CA ARG A 168 -26.16 -6.14 -7.58
C ARG A 168 -25.95 -6.11 -6.06
N ASP A 169 -24.68 -6.04 -5.64
CA ASP A 169 -24.27 -6.04 -4.23
C ASP A 169 -24.29 -4.62 -3.62
N ILE A 170 -24.31 -3.58 -4.46
CA ILE A 170 -24.25 -2.18 -4.04
C ILE A 170 -25.48 -1.38 -4.51
N THR A 171 -26.09 -0.66 -3.59
CA THR A 171 -27.17 0.30 -3.85
C THR A 171 -26.62 1.69 -4.19
N ILE A 172 -27.37 2.49 -4.95
CA ILE A 172 -26.99 3.88 -5.29
C ILE A 172 -26.69 4.72 -4.05
N LYS A 173 -27.42 4.49 -2.94
CA LYS A 173 -27.15 5.16 -1.66
C LYS A 173 -25.78 4.82 -1.08
N GLN A 174 -25.34 3.57 -1.20
CA GLN A 174 -24.01 3.15 -0.79
C GLN A 174 -22.93 3.77 -1.68
N VAL A 175 -23.17 3.88 -3.00
CA VAL A 175 -22.25 4.56 -3.91
C VAL A 175 -22.03 6.01 -3.47
N ILE A 176 -23.09 6.77 -3.22
CA ILE A 176 -22.98 8.17 -2.75
C ILE A 176 -22.20 8.25 -1.43
N ARG A 177 -22.46 7.32 -0.50
CA ARG A 177 -21.72 7.25 0.76
C ARG A 177 -20.22 6.97 0.55
N LEU A 178 -19.87 6.01 -0.30
CA LEU A 178 -18.48 5.68 -0.64
C LEU A 178 -17.75 6.83 -1.31
N MET A 179 -18.44 7.58 -2.18
CA MET A 179 -17.90 8.81 -2.78
C MET A 179 -17.64 9.89 -1.72
N ALA A 180 -18.56 10.08 -0.77
CA ALA A 180 -18.38 11.03 0.32
C ALA A 180 -17.21 10.65 1.26
N GLU A 181 -17.10 9.37 1.63
CA GLU A 181 -15.99 8.86 2.44
C GLU A 181 -14.64 9.06 1.72
N THR A 182 -14.57 8.75 0.43
CA THR A 182 -13.38 9.00 -0.40
C THR A 182 -13.06 10.51 -0.48
N ALA A 183 -14.07 11.37 -0.65
CA ALA A 183 -13.87 12.82 -0.72
C ALA A 183 -13.34 13.40 0.60
N ILE A 184 -13.81 12.91 1.75
CA ILE A 184 -13.31 13.32 3.07
C ILE A 184 -11.84 12.93 3.24
N GLN A 185 -11.46 11.69 2.86
CA GLN A 185 -10.08 11.23 2.91
C GLN A 185 -9.16 12.05 1.99
N LEU A 186 -9.61 12.33 0.76
CA LEU A 186 -8.85 13.18 -0.15
C LEU A 186 -8.73 14.62 0.38
N GLY A 187 -9.79 15.15 1.02
CA GLY A 187 -9.79 16.47 1.62
C GLY A 187 -8.74 16.64 2.72
N SER A 188 -8.63 15.67 3.63
CA SER A 188 -7.59 15.71 4.68
C SER A 188 -6.19 15.63 4.09
N ILE A 189 -5.97 14.77 3.08
CA ILE A 189 -4.69 14.65 2.39
C ILE A 189 -4.33 15.97 1.69
N MET A 190 -5.27 16.58 0.96
CA MET A 190 -5.03 17.82 0.21
C MET A 190 -4.71 19.00 1.14
N LEU A 191 -5.32 19.08 2.33
CA LEU A 191 -4.97 20.08 3.33
C LEU A 191 -3.54 19.91 3.84
N ILE A 192 -3.11 18.68 4.13
CA ILE A 192 -1.74 18.38 4.56
C ILE A 192 -0.75 18.70 3.42
N CYS A 193 -1.06 18.30 2.18
CA CYS A 193 -0.27 18.64 1.00
C CYS A 193 -0.12 20.16 0.84
N GLY A 194 -1.20 20.92 1.02
CA GLY A 194 -1.17 22.38 0.92
C GLY A 194 -0.25 23.02 1.96
N ALA A 195 -0.38 22.62 3.22
CA ALA A 195 0.49 23.10 4.31
C ALA A 195 1.96 22.74 4.06
N ALA A 196 2.21 21.53 3.58
CA ALA A 196 3.56 21.07 3.28
C ALA A 196 4.17 21.70 2.03
N PHE A 197 3.36 22.11 1.06
CA PHE A 197 3.86 22.88 -0.08
C PHE A 197 4.38 24.25 0.37
N VAL A 198 3.65 24.93 1.28
CA VAL A 198 4.12 26.17 1.91
C VAL A 198 5.40 25.92 2.71
N PHE A 199 5.45 24.86 3.52
CA PHE A 199 6.64 24.47 4.27
C PHE A 199 7.84 24.19 3.36
N SER A 200 7.65 23.41 2.29
CA SER A 200 8.66 23.12 1.26
C SER A 200 9.22 24.39 0.64
N TRP A 201 8.34 25.35 0.29
CA TRP A 201 8.74 26.63 -0.25
C TRP A 201 9.57 27.45 0.74
N VAL A 202 9.14 27.53 2.01
CA VAL A 202 9.90 28.22 3.08
C VAL A 202 11.27 27.57 3.29
N MET A 203 11.35 26.24 3.32
CA MET A 203 12.60 25.50 3.47
C MET A 203 13.57 25.80 2.32
N GLY A 204 13.04 25.88 1.08
CA GLY A 204 13.80 26.30 -0.09
C GLY A 204 14.29 27.75 0.02
N PHE A 205 13.42 28.66 0.50
CA PHE A 205 13.76 30.07 0.69
C PHE A 205 14.86 30.27 1.74
N GLU A 206 14.78 29.57 2.87
CA GLU A 206 15.76 29.60 3.97
C GLU A 206 17.01 28.77 3.69
N ASN A 207 17.11 28.11 2.51
CA ASN A 207 18.22 27.23 2.14
C ASN A 207 18.50 26.11 3.17
N ILE A 208 17.48 25.68 3.92
CA ILE A 208 17.61 24.64 4.94
C ILE A 208 18.17 23.32 4.36
N PRO A 209 17.77 22.87 3.15
CA PRO A 209 18.35 21.66 2.58
C PRO A 209 19.87 21.73 2.41
N VAL A 210 20.43 22.90 2.07
CA VAL A 210 21.88 23.10 1.94
C VAL A 210 22.56 22.97 3.30
N ILE A 211 22.01 23.63 4.32
CA ILE A 211 22.52 23.59 5.70
C ILE A 211 22.53 22.14 6.23
N ILE A 212 21.44 21.39 6.03
CA ILE A 212 21.35 19.99 6.44
C ILE A 212 22.36 19.15 5.67
N THR A 213 22.48 19.33 4.35
CA THR A 213 23.41 18.55 3.55
C THR A 213 24.85 18.80 3.96
N ASP A 214 25.23 20.04 4.20
CA ASP A 214 26.59 20.39 4.62
C ASP A 214 26.88 19.87 6.04
N ALA A 215 25.89 19.91 6.94
CA ALA A 215 26.00 19.29 8.26
C ALA A 215 26.20 17.76 8.18
N VAL A 216 25.48 17.08 7.30
CA VAL A 216 25.63 15.63 7.07
C VAL A 216 26.99 15.30 6.46
N LEU A 217 27.42 16.05 5.44
CA LEU A 217 28.72 15.87 4.77
C LEU A 217 29.90 16.10 5.74
N ASN A 218 29.76 17.01 6.70
CA ASN A 218 30.75 17.21 7.77
C ASN A 218 30.85 16.00 8.72
N MET A 219 29.80 15.19 8.84
CA MET A 219 29.79 13.98 9.66
C MET A 219 30.24 12.74 8.87
N THR A 220 29.73 12.55 7.65
CA THR A 220 30.02 11.37 6.84
C THR A 220 29.74 11.57 5.35
N ASN A 221 30.59 10.99 4.51
CA ASN A 221 30.39 10.89 3.06
C ASN A 221 29.88 9.49 2.65
N ASN A 222 29.66 8.58 3.61
CA ASN A 222 29.23 7.23 3.29
C ASN A 222 27.71 7.18 3.09
N LEU A 223 27.30 6.97 1.84
CA LEU A 223 25.90 6.88 1.41
C LEU A 223 25.09 5.91 2.28
N ILE A 224 25.65 4.77 2.69
CA ILE A 224 24.96 3.76 3.52
C ILE A 224 24.60 4.34 4.89
N ILE A 225 25.52 5.09 5.51
CA ILE A 225 25.29 5.70 6.82
C ILE A 225 24.20 6.77 6.73
N ILE A 226 24.20 7.54 5.63
CA ILE A 226 23.16 8.54 5.36
C ILE A 226 21.80 7.88 5.20
N PHE A 227 21.69 6.80 4.40
CA PHE A 227 20.45 6.04 4.25
C PHE A 227 19.97 5.44 5.57
N LEU A 228 20.86 4.87 6.38
CA LEU A 228 20.50 4.35 7.71
C LEU A 228 19.99 5.47 8.62
N GLY A 229 20.58 6.67 8.57
CA GLY A 229 20.11 7.84 9.30
C GLY A 229 18.72 8.29 8.85
N ILE A 230 18.49 8.39 7.54
CA ILE A 230 17.19 8.72 6.95
C ILE A 230 16.14 7.67 7.39
N LEU A 231 16.46 6.38 7.27
CA LEU A 231 15.59 5.29 7.70
C LEU A 231 15.26 5.37 9.19
N ALA A 232 16.25 5.66 10.05
CA ALA A 232 16.04 5.79 11.49
C ALA A 232 15.11 6.96 11.83
N ILE A 233 15.28 8.10 11.16
CA ILE A 233 14.42 9.28 11.35
C ILE A 233 12.99 8.98 10.85
N LEU A 234 12.86 8.43 9.64
CA LEU A 234 11.56 8.10 9.06
C LEU A 234 10.83 7.03 9.88
N LEU A 235 11.55 6.03 10.40
CA LEU A 235 10.99 5.01 11.29
C LEU A 235 10.52 5.64 12.61
N GLY A 236 11.35 6.49 13.22
CA GLY A 236 11.01 7.21 14.44
C GLY A 236 9.76 8.05 14.27
N LEU A 237 9.70 8.88 13.22
CA LEU A 237 8.52 9.71 12.91
C LEU A 237 7.29 8.86 12.56
N GLY A 238 7.47 7.78 11.80
CA GLY A 238 6.41 6.85 11.41
C GLY A 238 5.78 6.08 12.58
N CYS A 239 6.44 6.00 13.73
CA CYS A 239 5.83 5.48 14.95
C CYS A 239 4.79 6.44 15.56
N PHE A 240 4.89 7.74 15.30
CA PHE A 240 4.00 8.76 15.85
C PHE A 240 3.00 9.31 14.82
N MET A 241 3.36 9.27 13.54
CA MET A 241 2.63 9.92 12.45
C MET A 241 2.26 8.92 11.37
N GLU A 242 1.16 9.19 10.67
CA GLU A 242 0.75 8.43 9.49
C GLU A 242 1.79 8.57 8.36
N GLY A 243 2.05 7.48 7.62
CA GLY A 243 3.09 7.43 6.60
C GLY A 243 2.97 8.49 5.49
N VAL A 244 1.74 8.78 5.04
CA VAL A 244 1.50 9.85 4.04
C VAL A 244 1.88 11.22 4.59
N SER A 245 1.55 11.50 5.86
CA SER A 245 1.90 12.76 6.52
C SER A 245 3.41 12.93 6.67
N VAL A 246 4.12 11.86 7.08
CA VAL A 246 5.59 11.88 7.19
C VAL A 246 6.23 12.14 5.83
N MET A 247 5.76 11.45 4.78
CA MET A 247 6.26 11.60 3.43
C MET A 247 6.11 13.03 2.93
N ILE A 248 4.93 13.62 3.10
CA ILE A 248 4.64 14.99 2.66
C ILE A 248 5.55 16.02 3.35
N ILE A 249 5.88 15.82 4.64
CA ILE A 249 6.73 16.74 5.41
C ILE A 249 8.22 16.54 5.11
N MET A 250 8.67 15.28 5.06
CA MET A 250 10.10 14.95 4.98
C MET A 250 10.62 14.94 3.56
N LEU A 251 9.81 14.62 2.55
CA LEU A 251 10.26 14.51 1.17
C LEU A 251 10.88 15.82 0.63
N PRO A 252 10.31 17.02 0.87
CA PRO A 252 10.96 18.29 0.51
C PRO A 252 12.36 18.49 1.10
N VAL A 253 12.60 17.91 2.28
CA VAL A 253 13.88 18.01 3.00
C VAL A 253 14.88 16.98 2.46
N LEU A 254 14.41 15.77 2.19
CA LEU A 254 15.22 14.64 1.76
C LEU A 254 15.53 14.68 0.27
N LEU A 255 14.61 15.15 -0.57
CA LEU A 255 14.75 15.08 -2.02
C LEU A 255 16.00 15.85 -2.54
N PRO A 256 16.29 17.08 -2.11
CA PRO A 256 17.50 17.79 -2.54
C PRO A 256 18.78 17.09 -2.07
N LEU A 257 18.76 16.50 -0.88
CA LEU A 257 19.88 15.71 -0.34
C LEU A 257 20.14 14.50 -1.24
N LEU A 258 19.11 13.73 -1.57
CA LEU A 258 19.21 12.54 -2.42
C LEU A 258 19.71 12.88 -3.84
N ILE A 259 19.24 13.97 -4.43
CA ILE A 259 19.71 14.45 -5.74
C ILE A 259 21.20 14.81 -5.69
N ARG A 260 21.67 15.44 -4.62
CA ARG A 260 23.09 15.83 -4.46
C ARG A 260 24.03 14.63 -4.33
N PHE A 261 23.51 13.47 -3.90
CA PHE A 261 24.23 12.20 -3.83
C PHE A 261 24.01 11.30 -5.04
N ASP A 262 23.40 11.81 -6.12
CA ASP A 262 23.06 11.06 -7.35
C ASP A 262 22.26 9.77 -7.08
N VAL A 263 21.41 9.79 -6.05
CA VAL A 263 20.55 8.66 -5.70
C VAL A 263 19.43 8.54 -6.73
N ASN A 264 19.17 7.31 -7.17
CA ASN A 264 18.02 7.01 -8.01
C ASN A 264 16.72 7.19 -7.22
N LEU A 265 15.88 8.15 -7.62
CA LEU A 265 14.63 8.45 -6.91
C LEU A 265 13.55 7.35 -7.05
N VAL A 266 13.79 6.32 -7.87
CA VAL A 266 12.91 5.16 -8.04
C VAL A 266 13.40 3.93 -7.26
N HIS A 267 14.71 3.78 -7.06
CA HIS A 267 15.34 2.57 -6.49
C HIS A 267 15.95 2.81 -5.12
#